data_AF-A0A8T1GXE7-F1
#
_entry.id   AF-A0A8T1GXE7-F1
#
_cell.length_a   1.000
_cell.length_b   1.000
_cell.length_c   1.000
_cell.angle_alpha   90.00
_cell.angle_beta   90.00
_cell.angle_gamma   90.00
#
_symmetry.space_group_name_H-M   'P 1'
#
loop_
_entity.id
_entity.type
_entity.pdbx_description
1 polymer ?
#
loop_
_entity_poly.entity_id
_entity_poly.type
_entity_poly.pdbx_seq_one_letter_code
_entity_poly.pdbx_strand_id
1 'polypeptide(L)' 'MEPKEIYDQVNKRYGSIAKSNTGQYEQTVAKAFGYTEEELAGVPEGANLGLSCGNPIALARLRE' A
#
# COMPACT_ATOMS: atom_id res chain seq x y z
N MET A 1 -12.48 14.84 -12.41
CA MET A 1 -11.38 14.06 -12.99
C MET A 1 -12.02 12.97 -13.82
N GLU A 2 -11.64 12.85 -15.08
CA GLU A 2 -12.24 11.86 -15.96
C GLU A 2 -11.84 10.44 -15.50
N PRO A 3 -12.74 9.43 -15.60
CA PRO A 3 -12.43 8.07 -15.13
C PRO A 3 -11.12 7.51 -15.70
N LYS A 4 -10.83 7.80 -16.96
CA LYS A 4 -9.58 7.40 -17.63
C LYS A 4 -8.34 7.92 -16.91
N GLU A 5 -8.36 9.19 -16.48
CA GLU A 5 -7.22 9.79 -15.78
C GLU A 5 -6.97 9.11 -14.43
N ILE A 6 -8.03 8.73 -13.72
CA ILE A 6 -7.94 7.97 -12.46
C ILE A 6 -7.27 6.62 -12.71
N TYR A 7 -7.74 5.86 -13.69
CA TYR A 7 -7.16 4.56 -14.03
C TYR A 7 -5.70 4.67 -14.47
N ASP A 8 -5.35 5.68 -15.26
CA ASP A 8 -3.98 5.93 -15.68
C ASP A 8 -3.06 6.21 -14.48
N GLN A 9 -3.51 7.01 -13.51
CA GLN A 9 -2.76 7.28 -12.28
C GLN A 9 -2.59 6.02 -11.42
N VAL A 10 -3.66 5.24 -11.24
CA VAL A 10 -3.62 3.96 -10.50
C VAL A 10 -2.64 3.00 -11.16
N ASN A 11 -2.77 2.77 -12.47
CA ASN A 11 -1.90 1.87 -13.22
C ASN A 11 -0.43 2.31 -13.16
N LYS A 12 -0.16 3.61 -13.31
CA LYS A 12 1.18 4.15 -13.19
C LYS A 12 1.78 3.90 -11.80
N ARG A 13 1.01 4.12 -10.74
CA ARG A 13 1.48 3.91 -9.36
C ARG A 13 1.74 2.43 -9.08
N TYR A 14 0.75 1.57 -9.29
CA TYR A 14 0.89 0.12 -9.04
C TYR A 14 1.98 -0.50 -9.92
N GLY A 15 2.06 -0.12 -11.19
CA GLY A 15 3.08 -0.61 -12.12
C GLY A 15 4.50 -0.18 -11.73
N SER A 16 4.67 1.00 -11.11
CA SER A 16 5.98 1.43 -10.60
C SER A 16 6.44 0.58 -9.42
N ILE A 17 5.53 0.22 -8.52
CA ILE A 17 5.83 -0.58 -7.31
C ILE A 17 6.25 -2.00 -7.69
N ALA A 18 5.61 -2.60 -8.68
CA ALA A 18 5.98 -3.92 -9.20
C ALA A 18 7.40 -3.99 -9.80
N LYS A 19 8.02 -2.85 -10.11
CA LYS A 19 9.36 -2.75 -10.71
C LYS A 19 10.43 -2.25 -9.73
N SER A 20 10.04 -1.79 -8.55
CA SER A 20 10.94 -1.24 -7.53
C SER A 20 11.29 -2.29 -6.48
N ASN A 21 12.47 -2.14 -5.88
CA ASN A 21 12.83 -2.93 -4.70
C ASN A 21 12.10 -2.35 -3.48
N THR A 22 11.29 -3.16 -2.81
CA THR A 22 10.53 -2.78 -1.62
C THR A 22 11.31 -3.09 -0.35
N GLY A 23 11.03 -2.39 0.75
CA GLY A 23 11.61 -2.69 2.05
C GLY A 23 11.34 -1.62 3.09
N GLN A 24 11.93 -0.42 2.94
CA GLN A 24 11.98 0.53 4.05
C GLN A 24 10.71 1.37 4.20
N TYR A 25 10.14 1.85 3.10
CA TYR A 25 8.91 2.63 3.12
C TYR A 25 7.73 1.75 3.60
N GLU A 26 7.66 0.54 3.06
CA GLU A 26 6.60 -0.43 3.28
C GLU A 26 6.57 -0.93 4.73
N GLN A 27 7.73 -1.15 5.34
CA GLN A 27 7.83 -1.47 6.77
C GLN A 27 7.41 -0.28 7.64
N THR A 28 7.81 0.94 7.29
CA THR A 28 7.42 2.15 8.04
C THR A 28 5.91 2.35 8.03
N VAL A 29 5.29 2.18 6.86
CA VAL A 29 3.83 2.23 6.72
C VAL A 29 3.18 1.13 7.55
N ALA A 30 3.60 -0.13 7.42
CA ALA A 30 2.98 -1.22 8.15
C ALA A 30 3.07 -1.05 9.68
N LYS A 31 4.21 -0.58 10.20
CA LYS A 31 4.37 -0.22 11.62
C LYS A 31 3.39 0.88 12.05
N ALA A 32 3.18 1.90 11.22
CA ALA A 32 2.20 2.96 11.49
C ALA A 32 0.75 2.45 11.52
N PHE A 33 0.46 1.34 10.82
CA PHE A 33 -0.83 0.66 10.84
C PHE A 33 -0.94 -0.41 11.95
N GLY A 34 0.08 -0.56 12.80
CA GLY A 34 0.02 -1.39 14.02
C GLY A 34 0.64 -2.77 13.89
N TYR A 35 1.30 -3.10 12.77
CA TYR A 35 2.05 -4.35 12.65
C TYR A 35 3.29 -4.34 13.55
N THR A 36 3.52 -5.44 14.28
CA THR A 36 4.73 -5.59 15.11
C THR A 36 5.93 -5.99 14.28
N GLU A 37 7.14 -5.90 14.86
CA GLU A 37 8.36 -6.33 14.17
C GLU A 37 8.36 -7.84 13.91
N GLU A 38 7.79 -8.63 14.82
CA GLU A 38 7.65 -10.08 14.68
C GLU A 38 6.70 -10.45 13.54
N GLU A 39 5.56 -9.74 13.44
CA GLU A 39 4.62 -9.93 12.33
C GLU A 39 5.27 -9.57 10.99
N LEU A 40 6.05 -8.49 10.93
CA LEU A 40 6.75 -8.06 9.73
C LEU A 40 7.93 -8.97 9.36
N ALA A 41 8.62 -9.53 10.34
CA ALA A 41 9.70 -10.50 10.12
C ALA A 41 9.19 -11.80 9.51
N GLY A 42 7.91 -12.14 9.73
CA GLY A 42 7.25 -13.29 9.11
C GLY A 42 6.77 -13.05 7.67
N VAL A 43 6.82 -11.81 7.16
CA VAL A 43 6.38 -11.50 5.80
C VAL A 43 7.43 -11.94 4.79
N PRO A 44 7.07 -12.72 3.74
CA PRO A 44 8.02 -13.09 2.69
C PRO A 44 8.66 -11.87 2.02
N GLU A 45 9.92 -12.01 1.62
CA GLU A 45 10.62 -10.97 0.87
C GLU A 45 9.83 -10.57 -0.38
N GLY A 46 9.69 -9.26 -0.60
CA GLY A 46 8.91 -8.71 -1.72
C GLY A 46 7.39 -8.84 -1.59
N ALA A 47 6.85 -9.46 -0.53
CA ALA A 47 5.40 -9.53 -0.31
C ALA A 47 4.83 -8.25 0.32
N ASN A 48 5.61 -7.53 1.13
CA ASN A 48 5.21 -6.20 1.61
C ASN A 48 5.54 -5.14 0.55
N LEU A 49 4.52 -4.73 -0.20
CA LEU A 49 4.61 -3.69 -1.24
C LEU A 49 4.12 -2.31 -0.76
N GLY A 50 3.72 -2.17 0.51
CA GLY A 50 3.23 -0.91 1.08
C GLY A 50 1.96 -0.36 0.43
N LEU A 51 1.21 -1.21 -0.28
CA LEU A 51 -0.05 -0.87 -0.92
C LEU A 51 -1.25 -1.02 0.01
N SER A 52 -1.11 -1.83 1.07
CA SER A 52 -2.20 -2.30 1.93
C SER A 52 -3.36 -2.93 1.14
N CYS A 53 -4.23 -3.66 1.84
CA CYS A 53 -5.43 -4.28 1.24
C CYS A 53 -6.73 -3.53 1.58
N GLY A 54 -6.66 -2.47 2.40
CA GLY A 54 -7.83 -1.78 2.94
C GLY A 54 -8.28 -0.60 2.09
N ASN A 55 -9.61 -0.41 2.00
CA ASN A 55 -10.19 0.84 1.49
C ASN A 55 -10.17 1.89 2.62
N PRO A 56 -9.34 2.94 2.53
CA PRO A 56 -9.26 3.95 3.58
C PRO A 56 -10.58 4.70 3.79
N ILE A 57 -11.47 4.78 2.80
CA ILE A 57 -12.81 5.37 2.98
C ILE A 57 -13.66 4.53 3.94
N ALA A 58 -13.59 3.19 3.82
CA ALA A 58 -14.31 2.27 4.70
C ALA A 58 -13.80 2.35 6.15
N LEU A 59 -12.49 2.56 6.34
CA LEU A 59 -11.87 2.77 7.65
C LEU A 59 -12.13 4.16 8.23
N ALA A 60 -12.12 5.20 7.39
CA ALA A 60 -12.18 6.59 7.82
C ALA A 60 -13.60 7.07 8.19
N ARG A 61 -14.63 6.21 8.04
CA ARG A 61 -16.06 6.54 8.31
C ARG A 61 -16.48 7.88 7.68
N LEU A 62 -15.88 8.23 6.53
CA LEU A 62 -16.18 9.48 5.86
C LEU A 62 -17.61 9.40 5.34
N ARG A 63 -18.39 10.44 5.65
CA ARG A 63 -19.71 10.66 5.04
C ARG A 63 -19.50 11.61 3.87
N GLU A 64 -20.21 11.34 2.78
CA GLU A 64 -20.26 12.19 1.58
C GLU A 64 -20.61 13.65 1.91
#